data_AF-A0A3G3IFN9-F1
#
_entry.id   AF-A0A3G3IFN9-F1
#
_cell.length_a   1.000
_cell.length_b   1.000
_cell.length_c   1.000
_cell.angle_alpha   90.00
_cell.angle_beta   90.00
_cell.angle_gamma   90.00
#
_symmetry.space_group_name_H-M   'P 1'
#
loop_
_entity.id
_entity.type
_entity.pdbx_description
1 polymer ?
#
loop_
_entity_poly.entity_id
_entity_poly.type
_entity_poly.pdbx_seq_one_letter_code
_entity_poly.pdbx_strand_id
1 'polypeptide(L)'
;MHKEPLDRPPVAVFTTCDTVDMMDACGASWPEAHSDPRKMAALGCAQADYFGLESVRAGFCLTEEAERLGCKMRMGGKTSSPMILSHPYTYDPQKMLFDEPEKMEEFMPVEDFVKGGRVKTAVDAMGIMHKTHGKDYVVVGGNTGPFTLAGHLLNAENLIYSVWTDPERAKKWVKAVAPYCRAFGEALLANGADVVQMSEPSASTDILSPSDFPQMSGQFVKHALGDLPGMTILHICGDSRGIIPYMYDTGVTGISVEEKVPPKEAVEIADDRGVLVGNVGCAFPLFKGTPKDVADAANASADAGFDIISAGCGVPIGTPADNIRAMVDAIKSRV
;
A
#
# COMPACT_ATOMS: atom_id res chain seq x y z
N MET A 1 -7.83 1.47 -14.98
CA MET A 1 -7.06 0.21 -14.95
C MET A 1 -6.81 -0.39 -16.35
N HIS A 2 -7.78 -0.36 -17.27
CA HIS A 2 -7.61 -0.89 -18.64
C HIS A 2 -7.00 0.09 -19.66
N LYS A 3 -6.61 1.29 -19.22
CA LYS A 3 -6.09 2.38 -20.08
C LYS A 3 -6.99 2.70 -21.27
N GLU A 4 -8.30 2.60 -21.05
CA GLU A 4 -9.28 3.06 -22.04
C GLU A 4 -9.23 4.58 -22.17
N PRO A 5 -9.55 5.14 -23.36
CA PRO A 5 -9.62 6.58 -23.52
C PRO A 5 -10.69 7.19 -22.59
N LEU A 6 -10.26 8.09 -21.70
CA LEU A 6 -11.12 8.86 -20.81
C LEU A 6 -11.10 10.34 -21.19
N ASP A 7 -12.13 11.08 -20.75
CA ASP A 7 -12.19 12.54 -20.85
C ASP A 7 -11.11 13.22 -20.00
N ARG A 8 -10.76 12.62 -18.86
CA ARG A 8 -9.69 13.00 -17.95
C ARG A 8 -9.19 11.78 -17.16
N PRO A 9 -8.02 11.82 -16.53
CA PRO A 9 -7.66 10.78 -15.56
C PRO A 9 -8.62 10.83 -14.36
N PRO A 10 -8.94 9.68 -13.74
CA PRO A 10 -9.63 9.64 -12.46
C PRO A 10 -8.74 10.20 -11.35
N VAL A 11 -9.37 10.74 -10.30
CA VAL A 11 -8.71 11.15 -9.06
C VAL A 11 -9.11 10.19 -7.94
N ALA A 12 -8.21 9.29 -7.59
CA ALA A 12 -8.52 8.10 -6.79
C ALA A 12 -7.52 7.94 -5.64
N VAL A 13 -7.91 7.12 -4.66
CA VAL A 13 -7.09 6.72 -3.52
C VAL A 13 -6.59 5.29 -3.69
N PHE A 14 -5.28 5.11 -3.56
CA PHE A 14 -4.62 3.79 -3.60
C PHE A 14 -3.80 3.52 -2.34
N THR A 15 -3.19 4.54 -1.78
CA THR A 15 -2.54 4.53 -0.45
C THR A 15 -3.53 4.99 0.64
N THR A 16 -3.11 5.07 1.91
CA THR A 16 -3.97 5.51 3.02
C THR A 16 -4.42 6.96 2.83
N CYS A 17 -5.70 7.24 3.09
CA CYS A 17 -6.25 8.59 3.12
C CYS A 17 -7.36 8.62 4.17
N ASP A 18 -6.98 8.83 5.42
CA ASP A 18 -7.84 8.67 6.59
C ASP A 18 -7.56 9.78 7.60
N THR A 19 -7.88 11.02 7.23
CA THR A 19 -7.59 12.20 8.06
C THR A 19 -8.47 12.26 9.31
N VAL A 20 -8.01 13.00 10.34
CA VAL A 20 -8.78 13.22 11.59
C VAL A 20 -10.16 13.80 11.29
N ASP A 21 -10.23 14.80 10.40
CA ASP A 21 -11.50 15.46 10.04
C ASP A 21 -12.48 14.48 9.40
N MET A 22 -11.97 13.56 8.55
CA MET A 22 -12.77 12.51 7.93
C MET A 22 -13.27 11.50 8.96
N MET A 23 -12.43 11.12 9.94
CA MET A 23 -12.83 10.25 11.04
C MET A 23 -13.99 10.84 11.85
N ASP A 24 -13.91 12.14 12.17
CA ASP A 24 -14.98 12.84 12.89
C ASP A 24 -16.26 12.94 12.06
N ALA A 25 -16.14 13.20 10.76
CA ALA A 25 -17.28 13.34 9.86
C ALA A 25 -18.06 12.02 9.66
N CYS A 26 -17.36 10.88 9.56
CA CYS A 26 -17.99 9.58 9.33
C CYS A 26 -18.31 8.78 10.61
N GLY A 27 -17.86 9.25 11.79
CA GLY A 27 -18.08 8.56 13.07
C GLY A 27 -17.28 7.26 13.23
N ALA A 28 -16.25 7.06 12.40
CA ALA A 28 -15.34 5.91 12.47
C ALA A 28 -13.90 6.42 12.62
N SER A 29 -13.26 6.11 13.74
CA SER A 29 -11.93 6.60 14.09
C SER A 29 -10.94 5.49 14.36
N TRP A 30 -9.66 5.82 14.27
CA TRP A 30 -8.63 5.02 14.92
C TRP A 30 -8.71 5.15 16.45
N PRO A 31 -8.33 4.09 17.21
CA PRO A 31 -7.81 2.82 16.72
C PRO A 31 -8.90 1.79 16.35
N GLU A 32 -10.18 2.05 16.65
CA GLU A 32 -11.24 1.06 16.50
C GLU A 32 -11.45 0.62 15.05
N ALA A 33 -11.29 1.54 14.09
CA ALA A 33 -11.39 1.25 12.66
C ALA A 33 -10.29 0.30 12.13
N HIS A 34 -9.24 0.01 12.90
CA HIS A 34 -8.27 -1.04 12.54
C HIS A 34 -8.79 -2.46 12.86
N SER A 35 -9.76 -2.59 13.78
CA SER A 35 -10.15 -3.89 14.34
C SER A 35 -11.63 -4.22 14.13
N ASP A 36 -12.49 -3.23 13.87
CA ASP A 36 -13.91 -3.42 13.56
C ASP A 36 -14.15 -3.28 12.04
N PRO A 37 -14.69 -4.31 11.36
CA PRO A 37 -14.83 -4.28 9.90
C PRO A 37 -15.88 -3.27 9.41
N ARG A 38 -16.90 -2.95 10.23
CA ARG A 38 -17.91 -1.95 9.89
C ARG A 38 -17.32 -0.55 9.99
N LYS A 39 -16.56 -0.27 11.05
CA LYS A 39 -15.84 1.01 11.18
C LYS A 39 -14.76 1.15 10.11
N MET A 40 -14.06 0.07 9.79
CA MET A 40 -13.07 0.05 8.71
C MET A 40 -13.71 0.39 7.36
N ALA A 41 -14.82 -0.27 7.03
CA ALA A 41 -15.56 0.01 5.81
C ALA A 41 -16.13 1.42 5.77
N ALA A 42 -16.71 1.91 6.88
CA ALA A 42 -17.24 3.27 6.97
C ALA A 42 -16.16 4.32 6.74
N LEU A 43 -14.99 4.18 7.38
CA LEU A 43 -13.86 5.08 7.18
C LEU A 43 -13.30 4.98 5.76
N GLY A 44 -13.20 3.77 5.19
CA GLY A 44 -12.73 3.59 3.81
C GLY A 44 -13.67 4.22 2.77
N CYS A 45 -14.98 4.12 2.96
CA CYS A 45 -15.96 4.73 2.06
C CYS A 45 -16.02 6.25 2.19
N ALA A 46 -15.72 6.79 3.37
CA ALA A 46 -15.69 8.23 3.61
C ALA A 46 -14.69 8.97 2.70
N GLN A 47 -13.69 8.28 2.12
CA GLN A 47 -12.80 8.87 1.12
C GLN A 47 -13.57 9.40 -0.10
N ALA A 48 -14.55 8.64 -0.58
CA ALA A 48 -15.44 9.08 -1.64
C ALA A 48 -16.48 10.08 -1.12
N ASP A 49 -17.15 9.77 0.00
CA ASP A 49 -18.27 10.59 0.49
C ASP A 49 -17.87 11.99 0.98
N TYR A 50 -16.71 12.09 1.63
CA TYR A 50 -16.26 13.31 2.30
C TYR A 50 -15.36 14.20 1.43
N PHE A 51 -14.53 13.58 0.57
CA PHE A 51 -13.60 14.29 -0.30
C PHE A 51 -14.01 14.28 -1.78
N GLY A 52 -14.84 13.33 -2.22
CA GLY A 52 -15.18 13.17 -3.63
C GLY A 52 -14.14 12.38 -4.43
N LEU A 53 -13.28 11.59 -3.79
CA LEU A 53 -12.36 10.68 -4.46
C LEU A 53 -13.13 9.59 -5.23
N GLU A 54 -12.56 9.11 -6.33
CA GLU A 54 -13.20 8.19 -7.28
C GLU A 54 -12.85 6.71 -7.05
N SER A 55 -12.40 6.40 -5.83
CA SER A 55 -12.26 5.04 -5.30
C SER A 55 -12.44 5.06 -3.79
N VAL A 56 -12.64 3.88 -3.21
CA VAL A 56 -12.70 3.65 -1.76
C VAL A 56 -11.68 2.60 -1.37
N ARG A 57 -10.96 2.82 -0.28
CA ARG A 57 -9.79 2.01 0.08
C ARG A 57 -9.74 1.74 1.58
N ALA A 58 -9.46 0.50 1.97
CA ALA A 58 -9.28 0.13 3.38
C ALA A 58 -8.06 -0.77 3.65
N GLY A 59 -7.73 -0.89 4.94
CA GLY A 59 -6.47 -1.46 5.45
C GLY A 59 -5.47 -0.37 5.86
N PHE A 60 -5.70 0.34 6.96
CA PHE A 60 -5.07 1.64 7.23
C PHE A 60 -3.64 1.59 7.80
N CYS A 61 -2.99 0.43 7.78
CA CYS A 61 -1.60 0.29 8.20
C CYS A 61 -0.92 -0.86 7.44
N LEU A 62 0.33 -1.13 7.78
CA LEU A 62 1.12 -2.24 7.22
C LEU A 62 1.45 -3.28 8.30
N THR A 63 0.51 -3.55 9.20
CA THR A 63 0.78 -4.35 10.41
C THR A 63 -0.23 -5.46 10.65
N GLU A 64 -1.30 -5.55 9.86
CA GLU A 64 -2.33 -6.59 9.96
C GLU A 64 -1.67 -7.98 9.85
N GLU A 65 -0.82 -8.17 8.85
CA GLU A 65 -0.14 -9.42 8.57
C GLU A 65 0.91 -9.74 9.65
N ALA A 66 1.71 -8.75 10.03
CA ALA A 66 2.75 -8.90 11.03
C ALA A 66 2.18 -9.28 12.40
N GLU A 67 1.10 -8.63 12.82
CA GLU A 67 0.39 -9.00 14.05
C GLU A 67 -0.15 -10.43 13.98
N ARG A 68 -0.78 -10.78 12.85
CA ARG A 68 -1.34 -12.12 12.66
C ARG A 68 -0.27 -13.21 12.70
N LEU A 69 0.96 -12.89 12.29
CA LEU A 69 2.16 -13.76 12.36
C LEU A 69 2.94 -13.64 13.67
N GLY A 70 2.42 -12.95 14.68
CA GLY A 70 2.93 -13.00 16.05
C GLY A 70 3.71 -11.76 16.52
N CYS A 71 3.82 -10.70 15.70
CA CYS A 71 4.36 -9.44 16.20
C CYS A 71 3.43 -8.81 17.25
N LYS A 72 4.00 -8.20 18.29
CA LYS A 72 3.21 -7.49 19.31
C LYS A 72 3.02 -6.04 18.90
N MET A 73 1.77 -5.58 18.84
CA MET A 73 1.43 -4.23 18.41
C MET A 73 1.14 -3.28 19.56
N ARG A 74 1.48 -2.01 19.36
CA ARG A 74 0.81 -0.87 20.01
C ARG A 74 -0.12 -0.25 18.99
N MET A 75 -1.44 -0.38 19.20
CA MET A 75 -2.45 0.08 18.24
C MET A 75 -2.50 1.61 18.05
N GLY A 76 -1.82 2.37 18.91
CA GLY A 76 -1.83 3.82 18.84
C GLY A 76 -3.17 4.40 19.31
N GLY A 77 -3.64 5.43 18.62
CA GLY A 77 -4.84 6.18 18.97
C GLY A 77 -5.32 6.98 17.77
N LYS A 78 -6.25 7.91 17.98
CA LYS A 78 -6.88 8.68 16.89
C LYS A 78 -5.88 9.37 15.94
N THR A 79 -4.72 9.77 16.44
CA THR A 79 -3.68 10.49 15.66
C THR A 79 -2.36 9.72 15.53
N SER A 80 -2.34 8.43 15.88
CA SER A 80 -1.12 7.62 15.80
C SER A 80 -1.43 6.21 15.30
N SER A 81 -0.75 5.81 14.24
CA SER A 81 -0.92 4.50 13.62
C SER A 81 -0.42 3.35 14.50
N PRO A 82 -0.84 2.10 14.22
CA PRO A 82 -0.29 0.91 14.84
C PRO A 82 1.23 0.81 14.63
N MET A 83 1.94 0.41 15.67
CA MET A 83 3.40 0.25 15.68
C MET A 83 3.81 -1.13 16.18
N ILE A 84 4.85 -1.68 15.59
CA ILE A 84 5.47 -2.93 16.02
C ILE A 84 6.30 -2.70 17.29
N LEU A 85 6.03 -3.48 18.35
CA LEU A 85 6.79 -3.45 19.61
C LEU A 85 7.84 -4.56 19.69
N SER A 86 7.59 -5.70 19.05
CA SER A 86 8.53 -6.83 19.07
C SER A 86 8.38 -7.74 17.85
N HIS A 87 9.50 -8.34 17.48
CA HIS A 87 9.64 -9.30 16.39
C HIS A 87 9.61 -10.74 16.97
N PRO A 88 8.76 -11.64 16.46
CA PRO A 88 8.53 -12.96 17.07
C PRO A 88 9.65 -13.97 16.83
N TYR A 89 10.50 -13.78 15.82
CA TYR A 89 11.54 -14.73 15.46
C TYR A 89 12.93 -14.17 15.76
N THR A 90 13.78 -15.03 16.31
CA THR A 90 15.18 -14.70 16.56
C THR A 90 15.90 -14.60 15.22
N TYR A 91 16.46 -13.44 14.92
CA TYR A 91 17.21 -13.24 13.69
C TYR A 91 18.29 -12.20 13.95
N ASP A 92 19.50 -12.66 14.28
CA ASP A 92 20.65 -11.83 14.63
C ASP A 92 21.87 -12.28 13.81
N PRO A 93 22.14 -11.63 12.67
CA PRO A 93 23.25 -11.99 11.80
C PRO A 93 24.61 -11.69 12.41
N GLN A 94 24.71 -10.76 13.36
CA GLN A 94 25.98 -10.46 14.03
C GLN A 94 26.40 -11.57 14.99
N LYS A 95 25.42 -12.19 15.65
CA LYS A 95 25.67 -13.31 16.57
C LYS A 95 25.51 -14.68 15.93
N MET A 96 25.08 -14.75 14.67
CA MET A 96 24.73 -15.99 13.97
C MET A 96 23.63 -16.80 14.68
N LEU A 97 22.63 -16.11 15.27
CA LEU A 97 21.45 -16.75 15.87
C LEU A 97 20.24 -16.55 14.99
N PHE A 98 19.68 -17.65 14.50
CA PHE A 98 18.53 -17.64 13.60
C PHE A 98 17.51 -18.69 14.01
N ASP A 99 16.25 -18.28 14.14
CA ASP A 99 15.13 -19.14 13.88
C ASP A 99 15.04 -19.39 12.36
N GLU A 100 14.33 -20.44 11.99
CA GLU A 100 14.07 -20.82 10.61
C GLU A 100 12.58 -20.60 10.27
N PRO A 101 12.22 -20.22 9.04
CA PRO A 101 10.85 -19.85 8.66
C PRO A 101 9.84 -20.98 8.86
N GLU A 102 10.28 -22.23 8.90
CA GLU A 102 9.45 -23.40 9.21
C GLU A 102 8.74 -23.23 10.56
N LYS A 103 9.35 -22.53 11.53
CA LYS A 103 8.71 -22.18 12.82
C LYS A 103 7.50 -21.24 12.66
N MET A 104 7.54 -20.35 11.68
CA MET A 104 6.39 -19.49 11.32
C MET A 104 5.30 -20.33 10.67
N GLU A 105 5.67 -21.19 9.73
CA GLU A 105 4.75 -22.06 8.99
C GLU A 105 4.01 -23.04 9.93
N GLU A 106 4.71 -23.61 10.91
CA GLU A 106 4.12 -24.45 11.96
C GLU A 106 3.19 -23.65 12.89
N PHE A 107 3.55 -22.42 13.23
CA PHE A 107 2.73 -21.55 14.09
C PHE A 107 1.46 -21.06 13.38
N MET A 108 1.55 -20.75 12.10
CA MET A 108 0.46 -20.19 11.30
C MET A 108 0.42 -20.86 9.92
N PRO A 109 -0.35 -21.92 9.74
CA PRO A 109 -0.64 -22.43 8.41
C PRO A 109 -1.25 -21.35 7.53
N VAL A 110 -0.85 -21.26 6.26
CA VAL A 110 -1.27 -20.19 5.33
C VAL A 110 -2.79 -20.16 5.17
N GLU A 111 -3.43 -21.32 5.14
CA GLU A 111 -4.88 -21.48 5.06
C GLU A 111 -5.63 -20.89 6.26
N ASP A 112 -4.99 -20.77 7.42
CA ASP A 112 -5.58 -20.23 8.65
C ASP A 112 -5.26 -18.75 8.87
N PHE A 113 -4.28 -18.23 8.13
CA PHE A 113 -3.81 -16.85 8.22
C PHE A 113 -4.96 -15.85 8.05
N VAL A 114 -5.72 -15.97 6.97
CA VAL A 114 -6.81 -15.04 6.61
C VAL A 114 -8.09 -15.22 7.43
N LYS A 115 -8.17 -16.28 8.24
CA LYS A 115 -9.38 -16.62 9.02
C LYS A 115 -9.49 -15.85 10.34
N GLY A 116 -8.51 -15.04 10.72
CA GLY A 116 -8.51 -14.34 12.01
C GLY A 116 -7.72 -13.03 12.05
N GLY A 117 -7.74 -12.39 13.22
CA GLY A 117 -7.06 -11.11 13.47
C GLY A 117 -7.55 -9.96 12.58
N ARG A 118 -6.74 -8.90 12.50
CA ARG A 118 -7.06 -7.74 11.64
C ARG A 118 -6.98 -8.06 10.14
N VAL A 119 -6.29 -9.12 9.74
CA VAL A 119 -6.35 -9.66 8.37
C VAL A 119 -7.80 -10.00 8.01
N LYS A 120 -8.50 -10.75 8.87
CA LYS A 120 -9.92 -11.05 8.65
C LYS A 120 -10.78 -9.78 8.69
N THR A 121 -10.49 -8.84 9.59
CA THR A 121 -11.19 -7.54 9.64
C THR A 121 -11.10 -6.80 8.31
N ALA A 122 -9.90 -6.74 7.71
CA ALA A 122 -9.68 -6.11 6.41
C ALA A 122 -10.40 -6.83 5.27
N VAL A 123 -10.36 -8.18 5.26
CA VAL A 123 -11.15 -8.98 4.33
C VAL A 123 -12.63 -8.67 4.47
N ASP A 124 -13.21 -8.77 5.67
CA ASP A 124 -14.64 -8.53 5.93
C ASP A 124 -15.07 -7.11 5.52
N ALA A 125 -14.20 -6.11 5.71
CA ALA A 125 -14.46 -4.73 5.31
C ALA A 125 -14.65 -4.60 3.79
N MET A 126 -13.89 -5.33 2.95
CA MET A 126 -14.08 -5.34 1.49
C MET A 126 -15.52 -5.72 1.12
N GLY A 127 -16.07 -6.75 1.76
CA GLY A 127 -17.43 -7.22 1.47
C GLY A 127 -18.51 -6.24 1.88
N ILE A 128 -18.23 -5.38 2.87
CA ILE A 128 -19.12 -4.29 3.27
C ILE A 128 -19.01 -3.14 2.26
N MET A 129 -17.78 -2.71 1.93
CA MET A 129 -17.52 -1.63 0.97
C MET A 129 -18.08 -1.95 -0.42
N HIS A 130 -17.88 -3.17 -0.90
CA HIS A 130 -18.42 -3.63 -2.18
C HIS A 130 -19.94 -3.54 -2.22
N LYS A 131 -20.63 -3.94 -1.15
CA LYS A 131 -22.10 -3.88 -1.07
C LYS A 131 -22.65 -2.46 -1.00
N THR A 132 -21.93 -1.54 -0.36
CA THR A 132 -22.42 -0.17 -0.12
C THR A 132 -22.00 0.82 -1.20
N HIS A 133 -20.78 0.68 -1.74
CA HIS A 133 -20.17 1.65 -2.67
C HIS A 133 -19.63 1.02 -3.96
N GLY A 134 -19.44 -0.31 -4.00
CA GLY A 134 -18.81 -1.01 -5.13
C GLY A 134 -19.56 -0.93 -6.48
N LYS A 135 -20.80 -0.41 -6.48
CA LYS A 135 -21.53 -0.11 -7.72
C LYS A 135 -20.98 1.13 -8.42
N ASP A 136 -20.60 2.14 -7.65
CA ASP A 136 -20.26 3.47 -8.16
C ASP A 136 -18.76 3.77 -8.00
N TYR A 137 -18.05 3.04 -7.15
CA TYR A 137 -16.63 3.24 -6.84
C TYR A 137 -15.83 1.94 -6.88
N VAL A 138 -14.58 2.04 -7.32
CA VAL A 138 -13.59 0.94 -7.24
C VAL A 138 -13.23 0.70 -5.77
N VAL A 139 -13.32 -0.55 -5.32
CA VAL A 139 -12.92 -0.99 -3.99
C VAL A 139 -11.47 -1.46 -3.99
N VAL A 140 -10.62 -0.80 -3.22
CA VAL A 140 -9.18 -1.09 -3.12
C VAL A 140 -8.85 -1.71 -1.77
N GLY A 141 -8.29 -2.92 -1.78
CA GLY A 141 -7.76 -3.60 -0.60
C GLY A 141 -6.25 -3.39 -0.46
N GLY A 142 -5.81 -2.83 0.67
CA GLY A 142 -4.38 -2.67 0.96
C GLY A 142 -3.75 -3.89 1.61
N ASN A 143 -2.53 -4.25 1.20
CA ASN A 143 -1.68 -5.21 1.90
C ASN A 143 -0.19 -4.81 1.92
N THR A 144 0.59 -5.52 2.72
CA THR A 144 2.03 -5.35 2.90
C THR A 144 2.79 -6.33 2.01
N GLY A 145 3.86 -5.87 1.38
CA GLY A 145 4.70 -6.72 0.54
C GLY A 145 5.60 -7.70 1.32
N PRO A 146 6.05 -8.80 0.67
CA PRO A 146 6.82 -9.86 1.32
C PRO A 146 8.13 -9.39 1.99
N PHE A 147 8.87 -8.46 1.39
CA PHE A 147 10.18 -8.04 1.92
C PHE A 147 10.01 -7.20 3.19
N THR A 148 9.05 -6.27 3.16
CA THR A 148 8.64 -5.46 4.31
C THR A 148 8.08 -6.32 5.42
N LEU A 149 7.21 -7.28 5.10
CA LEU A 149 6.64 -8.18 6.10
C LEU A 149 7.72 -9.07 6.73
N ALA A 150 8.69 -9.60 5.95
CA ALA A 150 9.84 -10.29 6.54
C ALA A 150 10.63 -9.38 7.50
N GLY A 151 10.86 -8.11 7.14
CA GLY A 151 11.50 -7.14 8.04
C GLY A 151 10.70 -6.91 9.33
N HIS A 152 9.37 -6.88 9.24
CA HIS A 152 8.50 -6.80 10.41
C HIS A 152 8.63 -8.01 11.34
N LEU A 153 8.89 -9.20 10.82
CA LEU A 153 8.99 -10.44 11.60
C LEU A 153 10.37 -10.68 12.22
N LEU A 154 11.43 -10.12 11.62
CA LEU A 154 12.83 -10.44 11.94
C LEU A 154 13.63 -9.29 12.53
N ASN A 155 13.04 -8.09 12.59
CA ASN A 155 13.73 -6.80 12.63
C ASN A 155 14.31 -6.42 11.26
N ALA A 156 13.88 -5.27 10.74
CA ALA A 156 14.23 -4.80 9.41
C ALA A 156 15.73 -4.54 9.26
N GLU A 157 16.40 -3.99 10.28
CA GLU A 157 17.85 -3.72 10.24
C GLU A 157 18.65 -5.02 10.07
N ASN A 158 18.27 -6.07 10.79
CA ASN A 158 18.92 -7.37 10.70
C ASN A 158 18.66 -8.06 9.34
N LEU A 159 17.44 -7.97 8.82
CA LEU A 159 17.13 -8.46 7.48
C LEU A 159 17.97 -7.73 6.43
N ILE A 160 17.99 -6.39 6.47
CA ILE A 160 18.78 -5.55 5.56
C ILE A 160 20.27 -5.91 5.66
N TYR A 161 20.81 -6.05 6.86
CA TYR A 161 22.20 -6.48 7.06
C TYR A 161 22.50 -7.83 6.40
N SER A 162 21.53 -8.76 6.42
CA SER A 162 21.66 -10.06 5.78
C SER A 162 21.63 -9.99 4.27
N VAL A 163 20.99 -8.98 3.65
CA VAL A 163 21.08 -8.78 2.20
C VAL A 163 22.54 -8.66 1.74
N TRP A 164 23.38 -8.02 2.56
CA TRP A 164 24.80 -7.82 2.25
C TRP A 164 25.70 -8.98 2.68
N THR A 165 25.32 -9.70 3.73
CA THR A 165 26.21 -10.69 4.39
C THR A 165 25.82 -12.14 4.14
N ASP A 166 24.54 -12.44 4.00
CA ASP A 166 23.98 -13.76 3.69
C ASP A 166 22.64 -13.60 2.93
N PRO A 167 22.68 -13.19 1.64
CA PRO A 167 21.48 -12.89 0.87
C PRO A 167 20.57 -14.11 0.69
N GLU A 168 21.11 -15.33 0.70
CA GLU A 168 20.30 -16.55 0.61
C GLU A 168 19.44 -16.74 1.86
N ARG A 169 19.95 -16.42 3.05
CA ARG A 169 19.17 -16.47 4.29
C ARG A 169 18.08 -15.42 4.33
N ALA A 170 18.37 -14.20 3.89
CA ALA A 170 17.36 -13.16 3.74
C ALA A 170 16.27 -13.62 2.75
N LYS A 171 16.65 -14.12 1.57
CA LYS A 171 15.71 -14.65 0.56
C LYS A 171 14.89 -15.83 1.08
N LYS A 172 15.47 -16.70 1.92
CA LYS A 172 14.74 -17.83 2.52
C LYS A 172 13.51 -17.34 3.27
N TRP A 173 13.67 -16.30 4.09
CA TRP A 173 12.56 -15.71 4.86
C TRP A 173 11.55 -14.98 3.98
N VAL A 174 12.00 -14.15 3.04
CA VAL A 174 11.09 -13.42 2.13
C VAL A 174 10.26 -14.40 1.30
N LYS A 175 10.88 -15.49 0.83
CA LYS A 175 10.20 -16.59 0.12
C LYS A 175 9.12 -17.25 0.98
N ALA A 176 9.39 -17.50 2.26
CA ALA A 176 8.43 -18.14 3.16
C ALA A 176 7.24 -17.23 3.51
N VAL A 177 7.45 -15.92 3.51
CA VAL A 177 6.41 -14.92 3.80
C VAL A 177 5.50 -14.66 2.59
N ALA A 178 6.01 -14.79 1.37
CA ALA A 178 5.25 -14.45 0.14
C ALA A 178 3.90 -15.19 -0.01
N PRO A 179 3.74 -16.49 0.33
CA PRO A 179 2.44 -17.17 0.32
C PRO A 179 1.38 -16.54 1.23
N TYR A 180 1.76 -15.92 2.34
CA TYR A 180 0.82 -15.23 3.24
C TYR A 180 0.30 -13.93 2.62
N CYS A 181 1.19 -13.14 2.02
CA CYS A 181 0.81 -11.95 1.25
C CYS A 181 -0.13 -12.32 0.10
N ARG A 182 0.17 -13.42 -0.61
CA ARG A 182 -0.69 -13.97 -1.68
C ARG A 182 -2.06 -14.34 -1.16
N ALA A 183 -2.13 -15.16 -0.11
CA ALA A 183 -3.39 -15.62 0.47
C ALA A 183 -4.27 -14.45 0.93
N PHE A 184 -3.65 -13.40 1.48
CA PHE A 184 -4.40 -12.19 1.85
C PHE A 184 -4.92 -11.43 0.62
N GLY A 185 -4.10 -11.24 -0.41
CA GLY A 185 -4.54 -10.66 -1.68
C GLY A 185 -5.71 -11.42 -2.32
N GLU A 186 -5.62 -12.76 -2.38
CA GLU A 186 -6.71 -13.62 -2.86
C GLU A 186 -7.98 -13.47 -2.03
N ALA A 187 -7.86 -13.40 -0.70
CA ALA A 187 -9.01 -13.20 0.18
C ALA A 187 -9.66 -11.82 0.04
N LEU A 188 -8.87 -10.76 -0.17
CA LEU A 188 -9.38 -9.41 -0.45
C LEU A 188 -10.20 -9.39 -1.74
N LEU A 189 -9.65 -9.93 -2.84
CA LEU A 189 -10.35 -10.03 -4.13
C LEU A 189 -11.63 -10.86 -4.01
N ALA A 190 -11.55 -12.04 -3.38
CA ALA A 190 -12.68 -12.94 -3.20
C ALA A 190 -13.82 -12.33 -2.39
N ASN A 191 -13.52 -11.34 -1.54
CA ASN A 191 -14.53 -10.65 -0.72
C ASN A 191 -14.90 -9.26 -1.23
N GLY A 192 -14.62 -8.93 -2.49
CA GLY A 192 -15.20 -7.77 -3.17
C GLY A 192 -14.24 -6.60 -3.41
N ALA A 193 -12.94 -6.76 -3.17
CA ALA A 193 -11.96 -5.81 -3.72
C ALA A 193 -11.88 -5.95 -5.25
N ASP A 194 -11.91 -4.83 -5.95
CA ASP A 194 -11.68 -4.76 -7.40
C ASP A 194 -10.16 -4.69 -7.69
N VAL A 195 -9.40 -4.06 -6.79
CA VAL A 195 -7.95 -3.91 -6.89
C VAL A 195 -7.29 -4.28 -5.56
N VAL A 196 -6.18 -5.03 -5.63
CA VAL A 196 -5.26 -5.19 -4.49
C VAL A 196 -4.08 -4.25 -4.68
N GLN A 197 -3.86 -3.37 -3.69
CA GLN A 197 -2.72 -2.48 -3.63
C GLN A 197 -1.73 -2.98 -2.59
N MET A 198 -0.50 -3.28 -3.01
CA MET A 198 0.58 -3.71 -2.13
C MET A 198 1.56 -2.59 -1.89
N SER A 199 1.88 -2.33 -0.63
CA SER A 199 2.94 -1.42 -0.22
C SER A 199 4.18 -2.20 0.19
N GLU A 200 5.30 -1.93 -0.48
CA GLU A 200 6.58 -2.61 -0.26
C GLU A 200 7.72 -1.60 0.05
N PRO A 201 7.57 -0.75 1.09
CA PRO A 201 8.49 0.36 1.36
C PRO A 201 9.92 -0.11 1.67
N SER A 202 10.10 -1.28 2.27
CA SER A 202 11.45 -1.80 2.58
C SER A 202 12.23 -2.20 1.34
N ALA A 203 11.59 -2.33 0.17
CA ALA A 203 12.27 -2.56 -1.10
C ALA A 203 12.57 -1.26 -1.88
N SER A 204 12.35 -0.10 -1.26
CA SER A 204 12.73 1.21 -1.79
C SER A 204 14.22 1.27 -2.13
N THR A 205 14.57 2.10 -3.10
CA THR A 205 15.96 2.47 -3.42
C THR A 205 16.67 3.19 -2.27
N ASP A 206 15.91 3.70 -1.30
CA ASP A 206 16.45 4.25 -0.05
C ASP A 206 17.06 3.14 0.84
N ILE A 207 16.74 1.86 0.58
CA ILE A 207 17.15 0.69 1.38
C ILE A 207 17.89 -0.38 0.55
N LEU A 208 17.36 -0.74 -0.62
CA LEU A 208 17.95 -1.73 -1.53
C LEU A 208 18.58 -1.05 -2.74
N SER A 209 19.69 -1.58 -3.25
CA SER A 209 20.19 -1.13 -4.54
C SER A 209 19.19 -1.52 -5.64
N PRO A 210 19.05 -0.73 -6.72
CA PRO A 210 18.16 -1.10 -7.82
C PRO A 210 18.44 -2.49 -8.42
N SER A 211 19.70 -2.94 -8.42
CA SER A 211 20.10 -4.26 -8.90
C SER A 211 19.71 -5.41 -7.96
N ASP A 212 19.53 -5.14 -6.67
CA ASP A 212 19.12 -6.18 -5.70
C ASP A 212 17.61 -6.40 -5.72
N PHE A 213 16.83 -5.37 -6.12
CA PHE A 213 15.37 -5.42 -6.09
C PHE A 213 14.79 -6.69 -6.74
N PRO A 214 15.15 -7.08 -7.98
CA PRO A 214 14.55 -8.25 -8.62
C PRO A 214 14.70 -9.55 -7.82
N GLN A 215 15.85 -9.74 -7.15
CA GLN A 215 16.16 -10.96 -6.42
C GLN A 215 15.69 -10.93 -4.96
N MET A 216 15.71 -9.77 -4.33
CA MET A 216 15.39 -9.65 -2.90
C MET A 216 13.91 -9.39 -2.64
N SER A 217 13.21 -8.73 -3.57
CA SER A 217 11.80 -8.38 -3.42
C SER A 217 10.97 -8.72 -4.67
N GLY A 218 11.40 -8.28 -5.86
CA GLY A 218 10.61 -8.33 -7.10
C GLY A 218 10.07 -9.72 -7.47
N GLN A 219 10.89 -10.78 -7.39
CA GLN A 219 10.41 -12.15 -7.67
C GLN A 219 9.33 -12.62 -6.69
N PHE A 220 9.37 -12.15 -5.44
CA PHE A 220 8.40 -12.51 -4.41
C PHE A 220 7.13 -11.66 -4.52
N VAL A 221 7.26 -10.37 -4.87
CA VAL A 221 6.13 -9.51 -5.24
C VAL A 221 5.40 -10.06 -6.46
N LYS A 222 6.13 -10.55 -7.47
CA LYS A 222 5.52 -11.23 -8.63
C LYS A 222 4.62 -12.38 -8.20
N HIS A 223 5.12 -13.27 -7.36
CA HIS A 223 4.33 -14.40 -6.86
C HIS A 223 3.15 -13.96 -5.98
N ALA A 224 3.37 -12.97 -5.11
CA ALA A 224 2.39 -12.54 -4.10
C ALA A 224 1.31 -11.59 -4.63
N LEU A 225 1.59 -10.88 -5.71
CA LEU A 225 0.75 -9.80 -6.24
C LEU A 225 0.54 -9.92 -7.74
N GLY A 226 1.62 -9.96 -8.54
CA GLY A 226 1.53 -9.99 -10.00
C GLY A 226 0.77 -11.20 -10.56
N ASP A 227 0.91 -12.36 -9.90
CA ASP A 227 0.25 -13.61 -10.27
C ASP A 227 -1.17 -13.75 -9.67
N LEU A 228 -1.77 -12.68 -9.12
CA LEU A 228 -3.17 -12.68 -8.67
C LEU A 228 -4.13 -12.56 -9.86
N PRO A 229 -5.34 -13.14 -9.80
CA PRO A 229 -6.30 -13.12 -10.91
C PRO A 229 -7.03 -11.79 -11.11
N GLY A 230 -6.79 -10.79 -10.25
CA GLY A 230 -7.45 -9.49 -10.26
C GLY A 230 -6.51 -8.35 -10.65
N MET A 231 -7.01 -7.12 -10.58
CA MET A 231 -6.19 -5.93 -10.82
C MET A 231 -5.28 -5.67 -9.64
N THR A 232 -4.03 -5.30 -9.92
CA THR A 232 -3.03 -5.09 -8.87
C THR A 232 -2.19 -3.84 -9.08
N ILE A 233 -1.88 -3.17 -7.97
CA ILE A 233 -1.01 -1.99 -7.93
C ILE A 233 0.12 -2.24 -6.94
N LEU A 234 1.37 -2.05 -7.38
CA LEU A 234 2.54 -2.03 -6.50
C LEU A 234 2.92 -0.58 -6.16
N HIS A 235 2.96 -0.27 -4.87
CA HIS A 235 3.48 0.99 -4.36
C HIS A 235 4.82 0.78 -3.66
N ILE A 236 5.83 1.55 -4.05
CA ILE A 236 7.12 1.62 -3.37
C ILE A 236 7.47 3.09 -3.18
N CYS A 237 7.63 3.49 -1.92
CA CYS A 237 8.06 4.83 -1.54
C CYS A 237 9.52 5.08 -1.97
N GLY A 238 9.96 6.32 -1.97
CA GLY A 238 11.30 6.75 -2.30
C GLY A 238 11.44 7.23 -3.74
N ASP A 239 12.69 7.47 -4.14
CA ASP A 239 13.04 7.78 -5.52
C ASP A 239 13.06 6.51 -6.37
N SER A 240 11.89 6.08 -6.85
CA SER A 240 11.73 4.80 -7.55
C SER A 240 12.28 4.77 -8.98
N ARG A 241 12.90 5.85 -9.50
CA ARG A 241 13.38 5.93 -10.90
C ARG A 241 14.18 4.72 -11.36
N GLY A 242 15.12 4.28 -10.52
CA GLY A 242 15.99 3.14 -10.83
C GLY A 242 15.29 1.79 -10.84
N ILE A 243 14.06 1.70 -10.33
CA ILE A 243 13.33 0.44 -10.17
C ILE A 243 11.95 0.43 -10.85
N ILE A 244 11.45 1.54 -11.42
CA ILE A 244 10.17 1.57 -12.16
C ILE A 244 10.08 0.42 -13.20
N PRO A 245 11.09 0.16 -14.06
CA PRO A 245 11.03 -0.97 -14.98
C PRO A 245 10.90 -2.33 -14.28
N TYR A 246 11.61 -2.52 -13.16
CA TYR A 246 11.54 -3.75 -12.38
C TYR A 246 10.22 -3.92 -11.63
N MET A 247 9.59 -2.81 -11.20
CA MET A 247 8.27 -2.84 -10.61
C MET A 247 7.25 -3.38 -11.61
N TYR A 248 7.29 -2.94 -12.87
CA TYR A 248 6.45 -3.52 -13.94
C TYR A 248 6.80 -4.98 -14.26
N ASP A 249 8.09 -5.38 -14.19
CA ASP A 249 8.51 -6.78 -14.40
C ASP A 249 7.90 -7.76 -13.38
N THR A 250 7.38 -7.26 -12.25
CA THR A 250 6.63 -8.08 -11.30
C THR A 250 5.28 -8.57 -11.84
N GLY A 251 4.79 -8.02 -12.97
CA GLY A 251 3.55 -8.46 -13.61
C GLY A 251 2.28 -7.76 -13.08
N VAL A 252 2.43 -6.71 -12.27
CA VAL A 252 1.29 -5.91 -11.79
C VAL A 252 0.60 -5.14 -12.91
N THR A 253 -0.68 -4.84 -12.73
CA THR A 253 -1.44 -3.99 -13.66
C THR A 253 -0.89 -2.57 -13.71
N GLY A 254 -0.40 -2.08 -12.58
CA GLY A 254 0.18 -0.75 -12.48
C GLY A 254 1.05 -0.54 -11.26
N ILE A 255 1.66 0.63 -11.21
CA ILE A 255 2.53 1.04 -10.12
C ILE A 255 2.07 2.40 -9.57
N SER A 256 2.32 2.61 -8.29
CA SER A 256 2.17 3.91 -7.64
C SER A 256 3.53 4.43 -7.21
N VAL A 257 3.84 5.68 -7.58
CA VAL A 257 5.13 6.33 -7.32
C VAL A 257 4.96 7.62 -6.51
N GLU A 258 5.96 7.94 -5.69
CA GLU A 258 6.00 9.16 -4.88
C GLU A 258 6.42 10.40 -5.69
N GLU A 259 6.21 11.59 -5.11
CA GLU A 259 6.58 12.90 -5.67
C GLU A 259 8.09 13.09 -5.85
N LYS A 260 8.91 12.22 -5.24
CA LYS A 260 10.37 12.22 -5.43
C LYS A 260 10.77 11.95 -6.88
N VAL A 261 9.90 11.31 -7.66
CA VAL A 261 10.07 11.15 -9.11
C VAL A 261 9.34 12.28 -9.82
N PRO A 262 10.02 13.16 -10.57
CA PRO A 262 9.35 14.21 -11.34
C PRO A 262 8.31 13.62 -12.30
N PRO A 263 7.09 14.20 -12.43
CA PRO A 263 6.00 13.54 -13.16
C PRO A 263 6.32 13.16 -14.60
N LYS A 264 7.00 14.05 -15.35
CA LYS A 264 7.39 13.77 -16.75
C LYS A 264 8.41 12.63 -16.84
N GLU A 265 9.38 12.61 -15.94
CA GLU A 265 10.38 11.55 -15.86
C GLU A 265 9.73 10.20 -15.47
N ALA A 266 8.74 10.22 -14.56
CA ALA A 266 7.98 9.01 -14.21
C ALA A 266 7.28 8.41 -15.43
N VAL A 267 6.60 9.23 -16.24
CA VAL A 267 5.90 8.79 -17.46
C VAL A 267 6.88 8.30 -18.52
N GLU A 268 7.99 9.02 -18.73
CA GLU A 268 9.06 8.61 -19.67
C GLU A 268 9.69 7.26 -19.29
N ILE A 269 9.99 7.03 -18.01
CA ILE A 269 10.55 5.76 -17.54
C ILE A 269 9.50 4.64 -17.56
N ALA A 270 8.23 4.96 -17.27
CA ALA A 270 7.15 3.99 -17.29
C ALA A 270 6.87 3.44 -18.69
N ASP A 271 7.14 4.23 -19.74
CA ASP A 271 7.14 3.81 -21.16
C ASP A 271 5.91 2.98 -21.55
N ASP A 272 4.73 3.45 -21.12
CA ASP A 272 3.42 2.84 -21.38
C ASP A 272 3.24 1.38 -20.91
N ARG A 273 4.17 0.84 -20.09
CA ARG A 273 4.21 -0.59 -19.70
C ARG A 273 3.05 -1.07 -18.83
N GLY A 274 2.30 -0.15 -18.23
CA GLY A 274 1.14 -0.42 -17.38
C GLY A 274 0.51 0.88 -16.89
N VAL A 275 -0.35 0.79 -15.88
CA VAL A 275 -1.00 1.95 -15.26
C VAL A 275 -0.01 2.67 -14.34
N LEU A 276 0.15 3.98 -14.49
CA LEU A 276 0.93 4.83 -13.60
C LEU A 276 0.01 5.66 -12.69
N VAL A 277 0.17 5.49 -11.37
CA VAL A 277 -0.64 6.12 -10.32
C VAL A 277 0.19 7.11 -9.51
N GLY A 278 -0.36 8.30 -9.23
CA GLY A 278 0.27 9.32 -8.39
C GLY A 278 0.22 10.72 -9.01
N ASN A 279 1.17 11.60 -8.70
CA ASN A 279 2.10 11.49 -7.58
C ASN A 279 2.13 12.78 -6.75
N VAL A 280 0.95 13.31 -6.43
CA VAL A 280 0.80 14.54 -5.65
C VAL A 280 1.43 14.35 -4.26
N GLY A 281 2.41 15.17 -3.92
CA GLY A 281 3.23 14.94 -2.75
C GLY A 281 2.50 15.05 -1.40
N CYS A 282 2.78 14.08 -0.52
CA CYS A 282 2.08 13.92 0.76
C CYS A 282 2.51 14.95 1.80
N ALA A 283 3.82 15.15 1.97
CA ALA A 283 4.34 16.14 2.91
C ALA A 283 4.12 17.57 2.38
N PHE A 284 4.34 17.76 1.09
CA PHE A 284 4.01 18.96 0.34
C PHE A 284 3.64 18.53 -1.10
N PRO A 285 2.54 19.01 -1.68
CA PRO A 285 1.68 20.08 -1.17
C PRO A 285 0.54 19.63 -0.24
N LEU A 286 0.21 18.34 -0.14
CA LEU A 286 -1.02 17.90 0.57
C LEU A 286 -1.07 18.38 2.02
N PHE A 287 -0.06 18.06 2.83
CA PHE A 287 -0.11 18.41 4.26
C PHE A 287 0.29 19.86 4.57
N LYS A 288 1.38 20.36 3.97
CA LYS A 288 1.98 21.67 4.32
C LYS A 288 1.69 22.79 3.32
N GLY A 289 1.10 22.48 2.17
CA GLY A 289 0.80 23.45 1.12
C GLY A 289 -0.58 24.07 1.24
N THR A 290 -0.94 24.85 0.22
CA THR A 290 -2.26 25.46 0.05
C THR A 290 -3.11 24.66 -0.95
N PRO A 291 -4.43 24.88 -1.00
CA PRO A 291 -5.30 24.32 -2.05
C PRO A 291 -4.78 24.57 -3.47
N LYS A 292 -4.19 25.76 -3.69
CA LYS A 292 -3.58 26.10 -4.98
C LYS A 292 -2.36 25.23 -5.29
N ASP A 293 -1.45 25.06 -4.33
CA ASP A 293 -0.25 24.22 -4.53
C ASP A 293 -0.62 22.78 -4.86
N VAL A 294 -1.68 22.26 -4.23
CA VAL A 294 -2.21 20.92 -4.50
C VAL A 294 -2.82 20.84 -5.89
N ALA A 295 -3.67 21.80 -6.27
CA ALA A 295 -4.28 21.84 -7.60
C ALA A 295 -3.23 21.94 -8.72
N ASP A 296 -2.18 22.74 -8.52
CA ASP A 296 -1.07 22.89 -9.47
C ASP A 296 -0.30 21.55 -9.61
N ALA A 297 -0.02 20.85 -8.51
CA ALA A 297 0.66 19.56 -8.54
C ALA A 297 -0.18 18.42 -9.16
N ALA A 298 -1.49 18.39 -8.89
CA ALA A 298 -2.42 17.45 -9.53
C ALA A 298 -2.45 17.66 -11.05
N ASN A 299 -2.59 18.92 -11.49
CA ASN A 299 -2.56 19.25 -12.91
C ASN A 299 -1.22 18.93 -13.56
N ALA A 300 -0.10 19.17 -12.88
CA ALA A 300 1.22 18.81 -13.40
C ALA A 300 1.37 17.29 -13.61
N SER A 301 0.81 16.47 -12.72
CA SER A 301 0.81 15.01 -12.85
C SER A 301 -0.09 14.55 -14.01
N ALA A 302 -1.28 15.15 -14.13
CA ALA A 302 -2.21 14.88 -15.23
C ALA A 302 -1.64 15.31 -16.59
N ASP A 303 -1.04 16.50 -16.68
CA ASP A 303 -0.41 17.03 -17.89
C ASP A 303 0.81 16.21 -18.32
N ALA A 304 1.51 15.58 -17.36
CA ALA A 304 2.61 14.68 -17.65
C ALA A 304 2.13 13.35 -18.28
N GLY A 305 0.89 12.94 -18.03
CA GLY A 305 0.31 11.71 -18.57
C GLY A 305 0.15 10.58 -17.55
N PHE A 306 0.01 10.88 -16.25
CA PHE A 306 -0.38 9.87 -15.27
C PHE A 306 -1.78 9.32 -15.60
N ASP A 307 -1.91 8.00 -15.60
CA ASP A 307 -3.19 7.32 -15.88
C ASP A 307 -4.21 7.56 -14.76
N ILE A 308 -3.75 7.69 -13.51
CA ILE A 308 -4.60 7.94 -12.34
C ILE A 308 -3.91 8.94 -11.40
N ILE A 309 -4.63 10.02 -11.06
CA ILE A 309 -4.12 11.02 -10.13
C ILE A 309 -4.41 10.57 -8.70
N SER A 310 -3.36 10.54 -7.89
CA SER A 310 -3.45 10.16 -6.49
C SER A 310 -2.38 10.89 -5.66
N ALA A 311 -2.51 10.78 -4.34
CA ALA A 311 -1.41 11.10 -3.44
C ALA A 311 -0.20 10.18 -3.76
N GLY A 312 1.01 10.71 -3.64
CA GLY A 312 2.24 9.95 -3.91
C GLY A 312 2.48 8.81 -2.92
N CYS A 313 1.97 8.92 -1.70
CA CYS A 313 2.13 7.97 -0.60
C CYS A 313 0.89 7.99 0.31
N GLY A 314 0.98 7.42 1.52
CA GLY A 314 -0.04 7.60 2.55
C GLY A 314 -0.22 9.06 2.93
N VAL A 315 -1.45 9.57 2.86
CA VAL A 315 -1.80 10.95 3.22
C VAL A 315 -1.64 11.15 4.73
N PRO A 316 -0.88 12.16 5.19
CA PRO A 316 -0.74 12.43 6.62
C PRO A 316 -2.08 12.69 7.29
N ILE A 317 -2.28 12.14 8.49
CA ILE A 317 -3.58 12.18 9.18
C ILE A 317 -4.10 13.60 9.49
N GLY A 318 -3.18 14.57 9.59
CA GLY A 318 -3.50 15.99 9.81
C GLY A 318 -3.68 16.80 8.53
N THR A 319 -3.71 16.17 7.34
CA THR A 319 -3.91 16.87 6.06
C THR A 319 -5.23 17.63 6.06
N PRO A 320 -5.24 18.95 5.78
CA PRO A 320 -6.46 19.73 5.69
C PRO A 320 -7.41 19.18 4.62
N ALA A 321 -8.70 19.08 4.95
CA ALA A 321 -9.69 18.55 4.02
C ALA A 321 -9.76 19.35 2.70
N ASP A 322 -9.61 20.68 2.78
CA ASP A 322 -9.63 21.57 1.62
C ASP A 322 -8.47 21.29 0.65
N ASN A 323 -7.33 20.81 1.14
CA ASN A 323 -6.21 20.43 0.28
C ASN A 323 -6.54 19.16 -0.52
N ILE A 324 -7.18 18.16 0.10
CA ILE A 324 -7.60 16.94 -0.62
C ILE A 324 -8.72 17.26 -1.61
N ARG A 325 -9.69 18.11 -1.23
CA ARG A 325 -10.74 18.58 -2.16
C ARG A 325 -10.17 19.34 -3.34
N ALA A 326 -9.14 20.16 -3.13
CA ALA A 326 -8.49 20.87 -4.22
C ALA A 326 -7.85 19.93 -5.25
N MET A 327 -7.29 18.80 -4.81
CA MET A 327 -6.82 17.75 -5.72
C MET A 327 -7.97 17.18 -6.55
N VAL A 328 -9.10 16.87 -5.91
CA VAL A 328 -10.29 16.32 -6.56
C VAL A 328 -10.88 17.30 -7.56
N ASP A 329 -11.13 18.53 -7.14
CA ASP A 329 -11.73 19.59 -7.96
C ASP A 329 -10.84 19.97 -9.16
N ALA A 330 -9.52 20.03 -8.95
CA ALA A 330 -8.58 20.33 -10.02
C ALA A 330 -8.64 19.31 -11.17
N ILE A 331 -8.79 18.03 -10.85
CA ILE A 331 -8.90 16.99 -11.88
C ILE A 331 -10.30 16.93 -12.48
N LYS A 332 -11.34 16.99 -11.65
CA LYS A 332 -12.74 16.95 -12.12
C LYS A 332 -13.13 18.13 -13.01
N SER A 333 -12.47 19.27 -12.87
CA SER A 333 -12.72 20.49 -13.68
C SER A 333 -11.99 20.53 -15.03
N ARG A 334 -11.25 19.48 -15.41
CA ARG A 334 -10.56 19.40 -16.72
C ARG A 334 -11.50 19.09 -17.90
N VAL A 335 -12.80 18.90 -17.63
CA VAL A 335 -13.85 18.51 -18.59
C VAL A 335 -14.63 19.73 -19.10
#